data_AF-A0A183DN07-F1
#
_entry.id   AF-A0A183DN07-F1
#
_cell.length_a   1.000
_cell.length_b   1.000
_cell.length_c   1.000
_cell.angle_alpha   90.00
_cell.angle_beta   90.00
_cell.angle_gamma   90.00
#
_symmetry.space_group_name_H-M   'P 1'
#
loop_
_entity.id
_entity.type
_entity.pdbx_description
1 polymer ?
#
loop_
_entity_poly.entity_id
_entity_poly.type
_entity_poly.pdbx_seq_one_letter_code
_entity_poly.pdbx_strand_id
1 'polypeptide(L)'
;MDKAAEERVRAYVQEVESRVASQLADRKAVEDSVPLSEDQLRRLDSTLKRTTAFMKKLKNIGSGHTIADAKIKYNDVKEVVSICVKLKCYYAEFSSLLLLELRKLMPVKRSDKIQNPSKLRVDIRLLTELCLHGVFAKEGLQLLGSVLSYLTITDKSDHLNLPILLPFCKVSSVDLLGLHSFPVKQDATALGTELPCSPVLTSEHKKTFAQLFLDYRASLIEHIRKDLMEVNQLLRSIKKQMRTRGDASAEDHSRLDAARARYEKILAAGVQLSEVLGVEMEKMEEEQSEDEEEEILTVAFSQAKQDGNLSIWPDKDTRYFYETKLELRQLVPSILFQESEQQTLDLVGTKIDDVDLSGLDTVVEEPENDRESLNEEDEDVTLEVVDVNPAITASIMEPKVSGQDLKTMTSEFLRRLPWLINRDLIDSAALDFVTNLNTSSNRKKLCQMMLEEHQARLDLLPFYGRLIATLEPVMPDLAIEISQTLIQQFRAGVQNKASMRIHMKMRCCRFISELVRFPSLSIQRDTCRLATSAASSFAGETVITALETNPVSRFDT
;
A
#
# COMPACT_ATOMS: atom_id res chain seq x y z
N MET A 1 -35.50 -21.73 -1.19
CA MET A 1 -35.90 -20.32 -1.01
C MET A 1 -35.79 -20.01 0.47
N ASP A 2 -35.10 -18.93 0.82
CA ASP A 2 -34.93 -18.50 2.21
C ASP A 2 -36.27 -17.97 2.75
N LYS A 3 -36.95 -18.77 3.58
CA LYS A 3 -38.25 -18.38 4.19
C LYS A 3 -38.13 -17.10 5.00
N ALA A 4 -36.96 -16.80 5.57
CA ALA A 4 -36.74 -15.58 6.33
C ALA A 4 -36.71 -14.35 5.41
N ALA A 5 -36.08 -14.46 4.22
CA ALA A 5 -36.10 -13.39 3.22
C ALA A 5 -37.53 -13.09 2.73
N GLU A 6 -38.32 -14.13 2.48
CA GLU A 6 -39.72 -13.98 2.07
C GLU A 6 -40.56 -13.24 3.13
N GLU A 7 -40.41 -13.60 4.41
CA GLU A 7 -41.10 -12.93 5.51
C GLU A 7 -40.67 -11.48 5.69
N ARG A 8 -39.35 -11.18 5.58
CA ARG A 8 -38.83 -9.81 5.64
C ARG A 8 -39.40 -8.93 4.54
N VAL A 9 -39.38 -9.39 3.28
CA VAL A 9 -39.92 -8.63 2.15
C VAL A 9 -41.41 -8.43 2.30
N ARG A 10 -42.17 -9.46 2.69
CA ARG A 10 -43.62 -9.34 2.93
C ARG A 10 -43.95 -8.31 4.01
N ALA A 11 -43.27 -8.37 5.15
CA ALA A 11 -43.48 -7.41 6.24
C ALA A 11 -43.13 -5.97 5.82
N TYR A 12 -42.04 -5.81 5.04
CA TYR A 12 -41.64 -4.52 4.49
C TYR A 12 -42.70 -3.95 3.53
N VAL A 13 -43.19 -4.76 2.58
CA VAL A 13 -44.22 -4.34 1.62
C VAL A 13 -45.49 -3.90 2.36
N GLN A 14 -45.95 -4.69 3.34
CA GLN A 14 -47.13 -4.36 4.14
C GLN A 14 -46.98 -3.05 4.93
N GLU A 15 -45.80 -2.80 5.52
CA GLU A 15 -45.52 -1.55 6.24
C GLU A 15 -45.58 -0.34 5.31
N VAL A 16 -44.94 -0.43 4.14
CA VAL A 16 -44.91 0.65 3.16
C VAL A 16 -46.30 0.93 2.59
N GLU A 17 -47.05 -0.11 2.21
CA GLU A 17 -48.41 0.04 1.70
C GLU A 17 -49.35 0.65 2.75
N SER A 18 -49.27 0.20 4.00
CA SER A 18 -50.06 0.77 5.11
C SER A 18 -49.73 2.25 5.32
N ARG A 19 -48.45 2.63 5.24
CA ARG A 19 -48.01 4.02 5.39
C ARG A 19 -48.51 4.89 4.23
N VAL A 20 -48.33 4.45 2.99
CA VAL A 20 -48.79 5.16 1.79
C VAL A 20 -50.31 5.30 1.79
N ALA A 21 -51.06 4.26 2.16
CA ALA A 21 -52.50 4.31 2.27
C ALA A 21 -52.96 5.38 3.28
N SER A 22 -52.31 5.48 4.45
CA SER A 22 -52.59 6.51 5.43
C SER A 22 -52.32 7.92 4.90
N GLN A 23 -51.20 8.12 4.19
CA GLN A 23 -50.86 9.41 3.58
C GLN A 23 -51.91 9.82 2.54
N LEU A 24 -52.34 8.90 1.67
CA LEU A 24 -53.35 9.17 0.65
C LEU A 24 -54.73 9.46 1.25
N ALA A 25 -55.12 8.74 2.30
CA ALA A 25 -56.38 8.99 3.01
C ALA A 25 -56.40 10.40 3.63
N ASP A 26 -55.31 10.81 4.27
CA ASP A 26 -55.20 12.14 4.87
C ASP A 26 -55.18 13.24 3.80
N ARG A 27 -54.45 13.04 2.70
CA ARG A 27 -54.46 14.00 1.56
C ARG A 27 -55.87 14.19 1.01
N LYS A 28 -56.60 13.09 0.80
CA LYS A 28 -57.98 13.14 0.34
C LYS A 28 -58.87 13.87 1.34
N ALA A 29 -58.72 13.60 2.64
CA ALA A 29 -59.48 14.31 3.68
C ALA A 29 -59.19 15.82 3.70
N VAL A 30 -57.93 16.23 3.45
CA VAL A 30 -57.56 17.65 3.33
C VAL A 30 -58.15 18.28 2.06
N GLU A 31 -58.10 17.58 0.93
CA GLU A 31 -58.64 18.05 -0.36
C GLU A 31 -60.17 18.21 -0.32
N ASP A 32 -60.86 17.23 0.27
CA ASP A 32 -62.32 17.23 0.41
C ASP A 32 -62.82 18.17 1.53
N SER A 33 -61.91 18.68 2.38
CA SER A 33 -62.30 19.50 3.52
C SER A 33 -62.74 20.92 3.14
N VAL A 34 -63.82 21.37 3.76
CA VAL A 34 -64.28 22.76 3.71
C VAL A 34 -63.94 23.40 5.06
N PRO A 35 -63.02 24.38 5.12
CA PRO A 35 -62.69 25.08 6.35
C PRO A 35 -63.92 25.72 6.99
N LEU A 36 -63.88 25.86 8.32
CA LEU A 36 -64.97 26.48 9.07
C LEU A 36 -65.15 27.95 8.64
N SER A 37 -66.39 28.33 8.34
CA SER A 37 -66.72 29.74 8.10
C SER A 37 -66.66 30.57 9.38
N GLU A 38 -66.57 31.88 9.25
CA GLU A 38 -66.60 32.79 10.42
C GLU A 38 -67.82 32.55 11.32
N ASP A 39 -69.00 32.30 10.74
CA ASP A 39 -70.22 32.05 11.50
C ASP A 39 -70.15 30.75 12.31
N GLN A 40 -69.54 29.71 11.75
CA GLN A 40 -69.32 28.45 12.48
C GLN A 40 -68.29 28.66 13.60
N LEU A 41 -67.22 29.42 13.35
CA LEU A 41 -66.22 29.76 14.37
C LEU A 41 -66.82 30.57 15.52
N ARG A 42 -67.72 31.52 15.24
CA ARG A 42 -68.42 32.32 16.27
C ARG A 42 -69.34 31.48 17.16
N ARG A 43 -69.81 30.32 16.68
CA ARG A 43 -70.64 29.39 17.46
C ARG A 43 -69.82 28.47 18.37
N LEU A 44 -68.50 28.38 18.17
CA LEU A 44 -67.61 27.58 19.01
C LEU A 44 -67.30 28.31 20.33
N ASP A 45 -67.05 27.52 21.38
CA ASP A 45 -66.65 28.03 22.70
C ASP A 45 -65.25 28.67 22.62
N SER A 46 -65.22 29.99 22.56
CA SER A 46 -64.01 30.82 22.52
C SER A 46 -63.53 31.25 23.91
N THR A 47 -64.07 30.68 24.99
CA THR A 47 -63.68 31.06 26.35
C THR A 47 -62.19 30.86 26.56
N LEU A 48 -61.53 31.88 27.10
CA LEU A 48 -60.09 31.87 27.36
C LEU A 48 -59.67 30.64 28.17
N LYS A 49 -60.53 30.16 29.08
CA LYS A 49 -60.31 28.94 29.86
C LYS A 49 -60.16 27.69 28.97
N ARG A 50 -61.06 27.47 28.00
CA ARG A 50 -61.00 26.31 27.09
C ARG A 50 -59.83 26.42 26.13
N THR A 51 -59.63 27.59 25.52
CA THR A 51 -58.53 27.84 24.59
C THR A 51 -57.17 27.68 25.27
N THR A 52 -57.00 28.23 26.48
CA THR A 52 -55.75 28.09 27.24
C THR A 52 -55.53 26.65 27.71
N ALA A 53 -56.59 25.92 28.08
CA ALA A 53 -56.47 24.51 28.44
C ALA A 53 -56.05 23.65 27.23
N PHE A 54 -56.59 23.92 26.04
CA PHE A 54 -56.16 23.26 24.80
C PHE A 54 -54.70 23.56 24.48
N MET A 55 -54.29 24.84 24.56
CA MET A 55 -52.88 25.23 24.37
C MET A 55 -51.95 24.56 25.40
N LYS A 56 -52.38 24.39 26.66
CA LYS A 56 -51.64 23.61 27.66
C LYS A 56 -51.53 22.12 27.30
N LYS A 57 -52.57 21.53 26.68
CA LYS A 57 -52.49 20.15 26.19
C LYS A 57 -51.55 20.02 24.99
N LEU A 58 -51.54 21.00 24.07
CA LEU A 58 -50.54 21.06 23.00
C LEU A 58 -49.11 21.18 23.56
N LYS A 59 -48.92 21.95 24.64
CA LYS A 59 -47.64 22.00 25.38
C LYS A 59 -47.23 20.68 26.02
N ASN A 60 -48.17 19.74 26.22
CA ASN A 60 -47.83 18.41 26.74
C ASN A 60 -47.33 17.46 25.63
N ILE A 61 -47.54 17.79 24.36
CA ILE A 61 -46.91 17.10 23.22
C ILE A 61 -45.40 17.39 23.22
N GLY A 62 -44.99 18.57 23.70
CA GLY A 62 -43.60 18.94 23.92
C GLY A 62 -43.48 20.35 24.50
N SER A 63 -42.37 20.66 25.18
CA SER A 63 -42.17 21.93 25.90
C SER A 63 -41.95 23.15 24.96
N GLY A 64 -42.98 23.58 24.23
CA GLY A 64 -42.93 24.72 23.30
C GLY A 64 -44.24 25.50 23.26
N HIS A 65 -44.19 26.77 22.84
CA HIS A 65 -45.37 27.64 22.78
C HIS A 65 -46.24 27.38 21.55
N THR A 66 -45.64 26.83 20.51
CA THR A 66 -46.23 26.47 19.22
C THR A 66 -45.89 25.02 18.89
N ILE A 67 -46.57 24.43 17.88
CA ILE A 67 -46.21 23.09 17.37
C ILE A 67 -44.78 23.09 16.81
N ALA A 68 -44.34 24.19 16.19
CA ALA A 68 -43.00 24.33 15.62
C ALA A 68 -41.89 24.33 16.71
N ASP A 69 -42.13 24.95 17.86
CA ASP A 69 -41.17 25.02 18.97
C ASP A 69 -41.24 23.82 19.93
N ALA A 70 -42.27 22.98 19.82
CA ALA A 70 -42.47 21.86 20.72
C ALA A 70 -41.31 20.86 20.63
N LYS A 71 -40.84 20.38 21.79
CA LYS A 71 -39.87 19.28 21.88
C LYS A 71 -40.58 17.93 21.66
N ILE A 72 -40.96 17.68 20.42
CA ILE A 72 -41.66 16.46 20.00
C ILE A 72 -40.68 15.29 20.07
N LYS A 73 -41.12 14.14 20.60
CA LYS A 73 -40.33 12.92 20.53
C LYS A 73 -40.39 12.34 19.13
N TYR A 74 -39.31 11.69 18.70
CA TYR A 74 -39.23 11.10 17.36
C TYR A 74 -40.38 10.12 17.06
N ASN A 75 -40.86 9.36 18.05
CA ASN A 75 -41.95 8.40 17.85
C ASN A 75 -43.33 9.07 17.79
N ASP A 76 -43.50 10.23 18.42
CA ASP A 76 -44.80 10.93 18.54
C ASP A 76 -45.14 11.76 17.28
N VAL A 77 -44.26 11.76 16.27
CA VAL A 77 -44.41 12.58 15.06
C VAL A 77 -45.70 12.22 14.30
N LYS A 78 -46.07 10.94 14.23
CA LYS A 78 -47.26 10.49 13.49
C LYS A 78 -48.55 11.05 14.13
N GLU A 79 -48.61 11.06 15.45
CA GLU A 79 -49.73 11.59 16.22
C GLU A 79 -49.86 13.11 16.05
N VAL A 80 -48.73 13.82 16.04
CA VAL A 80 -48.69 15.26 15.76
C VAL A 80 -49.17 15.56 14.34
N VAL A 81 -48.75 14.77 13.36
CA VAL A 81 -49.20 14.91 11.96
C VAL A 81 -50.72 14.73 11.87
N SER A 82 -51.28 13.71 12.54
CA SER A 82 -52.74 13.49 12.57
C SER A 82 -53.50 14.70 13.16
N ILE A 83 -52.95 15.35 14.20
CA ILE A 83 -53.52 16.58 14.75
C ILE A 83 -53.44 17.71 13.72
N CYS A 84 -52.29 17.89 13.07
CA CYS A 84 -52.09 18.93 12.06
C CYS A 84 -53.00 18.76 10.84
N VAL A 85 -53.24 17.52 10.38
CA VAL A 85 -54.21 17.20 9.31
C VAL A 85 -55.60 17.70 9.69
N LYS A 86 -56.08 17.37 10.89
CA LYS A 86 -57.39 17.83 11.37
C LYS A 86 -57.46 19.35 11.50
N LEU A 87 -56.42 19.98 12.04
CA LEU A 87 -56.36 21.44 12.16
C LEU A 87 -56.38 22.12 10.79
N LYS A 88 -55.71 21.55 9.79
CA LYS A 88 -55.79 22.03 8.41
C LYS A 88 -57.21 21.92 7.86
N CYS A 89 -57.90 20.80 8.07
CA CYS A 89 -59.28 20.65 7.61
C CYS A 89 -60.24 21.69 8.21
N TYR A 90 -60.00 22.14 9.44
CA TYR A 90 -60.86 23.14 10.11
C TYR A 90 -60.47 24.59 9.81
N TYR A 91 -59.17 24.90 9.74
CA TYR A 91 -58.66 26.27 9.73
C TYR A 91 -57.84 26.55 8.47
N ALA A 92 -58.36 27.44 7.60
CA ALA A 92 -57.75 27.73 6.30
C ALA A 92 -56.28 28.21 6.40
N GLU A 93 -55.99 29.09 7.36
CA GLU A 93 -54.69 29.73 7.56
C GLU A 93 -53.69 28.89 8.38
N PHE A 94 -54.09 27.71 8.89
CA PHE A 94 -53.24 26.92 9.78
C PHE A 94 -51.91 26.53 9.12
N SER A 95 -51.96 26.00 7.90
CA SER A 95 -50.76 25.55 7.19
C SER A 95 -49.77 26.67 6.89
N SER A 96 -50.25 27.84 6.48
CA SER A 96 -49.36 28.97 6.14
C SER A 96 -48.68 29.53 7.38
N LEU A 97 -49.41 29.66 8.49
CA LEU A 97 -48.85 30.11 9.76
C LEU A 97 -47.84 29.11 10.35
N LEU A 98 -48.15 27.81 10.32
CA LEU A 98 -47.22 26.78 10.80
C LEU A 98 -45.95 26.73 9.95
N LEU A 99 -46.07 26.82 8.63
CA LEU A 99 -44.92 26.82 7.72
C LEU A 99 -44.03 28.06 7.95
N LEU A 100 -44.63 29.22 8.21
CA LEU A 100 -43.90 30.44 8.52
C LEU A 100 -43.05 30.29 9.79
N GLU A 101 -43.59 29.68 10.85
CA GLU A 101 -42.82 29.43 12.08
C GLU A 101 -41.72 28.39 11.87
N LEU A 102 -42.01 27.27 11.19
CA LEU A 102 -40.98 26.26 10.87
C LEU A 102 -39.83 26.88 10.05
N ARG A 103 -40.13 27.75 9.09
CA ARG A 103 -39.11 28.43 8.27
C ARG A 103 -38.14 29.28 9.09
N LYS A 104 -38.58 29.84 10.23
CA LYS A 104 -37.70 30.63 11.12
C LYS A 104 -36.72 29.77 11.92
N LEU A 105 -37.09 28.51 12.19
CA LEU A 105 -36.32 27.60 13.04
C LEU A 105 -35.33 26.74 12.24
N MET A 106 -35.57 26.57 10.95
CA MET A 106 -34.78 25.69 10.09
C MET A 106 -33.58 26.41 9.46
N PRO A 107 -32.41 25.76 9.34
CA PRO A 107 -31.28 26.32 8.63
C PRO A 107 -31.49 26.21 7.12
N VAL A 108 -31.36 27.32 6.41
CA VAL A 108 -31.61 27.41 4.96
C VAL A 108 -30.46 28.08 4.23
N LYS A 109 -29.78 29.04 4.87
CA LYS A 109 -28.64 29.75 4.30
C LYS A 109 -27.35 29.07 4.72
N ARG A 110 -26.34 29.07 3.85
CA ARG A 110 -25.01 28.51 4.16
C ARG A 110 -24.34 29.10 5.40
N SER A 111 -24.70 30.34 5.76
CA SER A 111 -24.21 31.02 6.97
C SER A 111 -24.90 30.58 8.27
N ASP A 112 -26.03 29.87 8.17
CA ASP A 112 -26.80 29.46 9.35
C ASP A 112 -26.01 28.42 10.15
N LYS A 113 -26.21 28.41 11.46
CA LYS A 113 -25.62 27.42 12.36
C LYS A 113 -26.71 26.52 12.93
N ILE A 114 -26.45 25.21 12.96
CA ILE A 114 -27.34 24.24 13.58
C ILE A 114 -27.22 24.37 15.11
N GLN A 115 -28.19 25.03 15.75
CA GLN A 115 -28.19 25.20 17.20
C GLN A 115 -28.51 23.92 17.95
N ASN A 116 -29.46 23.11 17.44
CA ASN A 116 -29.89 21.88 18.09
C ASN A 116 -30.07 20.75 17.05
N PRO A 117 -29.03 19.93 16.82
CA PRO A 117 -29.08 18.80 15.88
C PRO A 117 -30.18 17.79 16.20
N SER A 118 -30.44 17.54 17.49
CA SER A 118 -31.43 16.57 17.94
C SER A 118 -32.86 17.02 17.63
N LYS A 119 -33.15 18.32 17.81
CA LYS A 119 -34.44 18.91 17.44
C LYS A 119 -34.59 18.95 15.91
N LEU A 120 -33.57 19.41 15.19
CA LEU A 120 -33.58 19.50 13.73
C LEU A 120 -33.88 18.14 13.07
N ARG A 121 -33.32 17.05 13.62
CA ARG A 121 -33.63 15.68 13.18
C ARG A 121 -35.12 15.33 13.27
N VAL A 122 -35.80 15.75 14.33
CA VAL A 122 -37.26 15.54 14.50
C VAL A 122 -38.03 16.48 13.59
N ASP A 123 -37.62 17.75 13.51
CA ASP A 123 -38.33 18.77 12.77
C ASP A 123 -38.31 18.49 11.25
N ILE A 124 -37.20 17.99 10.68
CA ILE A 124 -37.13 17.63 9.26
C ILE A 124 -38.04 16.44 8.95
N ARG A 125 -38.11 15.46 9.87
CA ARG A 125 -39.07 14.36 9.75
C ARG A 125 -40.50 14.90 9.79
N LEU A 126 -40.82 15.76 10.75
CA LEU A 126 -42.15 16.37 10.87
C LEU A 126 -42.52 17.17 9.61
N LEU A 127 -41.62 18.03 9.12
CA LEU A 127 -41.83 18.81 7.89
C LEU A 127 -42.11 17.90 6.69
N THR A 128 -41.40 16.78 6.59
CA THR A 128 -41.57 15.81 5.51
C THR A 128 -42.92 15.10 5.61
N GLU A 129 -43.29 14.60 6.79
CA GLU A 129 -44.60 13.96 7.00
C GLU A 129 -45.75 14.94 6.74
N LEU A 130 -45.64 16.19 7.17
CA LEU A 130 -46.65 17.23 6.88
C LEU A 130 -46.79 17.51 5.37
N CYS A 131 -45.69 17.46 4.61
CA CYS A 131 -45.74 17.51 3.14
C CYS A 131 -46.38 16.25 2.55
N LEU A 132 -46.07 15.06 3.07
CA LEU A 132 -46.59 13.76 2.57
C LEU A 132 -48.07 13.56 2.88
N HIS A 133 -48.57 14.09 3.99
CA HIS A 133 -49.99 14.06 4.37
C HIS A 133 -50.80 15.25 3.81
N GLY A 134 -50.19 16.11 3.00
CA GLY A 134 -50.89 17.20 2.30
C GLY A 134 -51.20 18.44 3.15
N VAL A 135 -50.67 18.52 4.38
CA VAL A 135 -50.79 19.73 5.21
C VAL A 135 -50.04 20.90 4.57
N PHE A 136 -48.86 20.64 4.01
CA PHE A 136 -48.12 21.62 3.21
C PHE A 136 -48.17 21.29 1.73
N ALA A 137 -48.37 22.32 0.92
CA ALA A 137 -48.30 22.26 -0.53
C ALA A 137 -46.87 22.53 -1.03
N LYS A 138 -46.73 23.12 -2.23
CA LYS A 138 -45.45 23.40 -2.91
C LYS A 138 -44.43 24.13 -2.04
N GLU A 139 -44.86 25.11 -1.24
CA GLU A 139 -43.94 25.89 -0.38
C GLU A 139 -43.26 25.05 0.72
N GLY A 140 -43.94 24.02 1.22
CA GLY A 140 -43.37 23.10 2.20
C GLY A 140 -42.28 22.23 1.60
N LEU A 141 -42.50 21.72 0.38
CA LEU A 141 -41.49 20.97 -0.37
C LEU A 141 -40.29 21.83 -0.74
N GLN A 142 -40.50 23.11 -1.07
CA GLN A 142 -39.40 24.05 -1.31
C GLN A 142 -38.55 24.26 -0.05
N LEU A 143 -39.19 24.48 1.11
CA LEU A 143 -38.48 24.59 2.38
C LEU A 143 -37.69 23.31 2.68
N LEU A 144 -38.33 22.14 2.54
CA LEU A 144 -37.68 20.85 2.75
C LEU A 144 -36.46 20.67 1.84
N GLY A 145 -36.61 20.98 0.55
CA GLY A 145 -35.51 20.96 -0.42
C GLY A 145 -34.37 21.88 -0.01
N SER A 146 -34.67 23.10 0.45
CA SER A 146 -33.62 24.03 0.88
C SER A 146 -32.89 23.57 2.15
N VAL A 147 -33.61 23.02 3.13
CA VAL A 147 -33.00 22.49 4.37
C VAL A 147 -32.14 21.26 4.08
N LEU A 148 -32.63 20.32 3.27
CA LEU A 148 -31.85 19.14 2.88
C LEU A 148 -30.62 19.54 2.06
N SER A 149 -30.77 20.49 1.13
CA SER A 149 -29.64 21.03 0.37
C SER A 149 -28.63 21.72 1.28
N TYR A 150 -29.07 22.49 2.28
CA TYR A 150 -28.17 23.07 3.27
C TYR A 150 -27.37 21.97 3.99
N LEU A 151 -28.05 20.94 4.51
CA LEU A 151 -27.40 19.87 5.27
C LEU A 151 -26.40 19.06 4.45
N THR A 152 -26.68 18.79 3.17
CA THR A 152 -25.79 17.99 2.32
C THR A 152 -24.67 18.81 1.67
N ILE A 153 -24.93 20.06 1.29
CA ILE A 153 -23.94 20.90 0.58
C ILE A 153 -22.93 21.50 1.56
N THR A 154 -23.33 21.82 2.79
CA THR A 154 -22.43 22.45 3.78
C THR A 154 -21.50 21.46 4.49
N ASP A 155 -21.71 20.15 4.31
CA ASP A 155 -21.09 19.11 5.12
C ASP A 155 -20.43 18.03 4.25
N LYS A 156 -19.52 18.43 3.37
CA LYS A 156 -18.86 17.52 2.42
C LYS A 156 -17.53 16.94 2.90
N SER A 157 -16.95 17.49 3.96
CA SER A 157 -15.66 17.04 4.52
C SER A 157 -15.89 16.10 5.69
N ASP A 158 -16.46 16.61 6.78
CA ASP A 158 -16.46 15.94 8.08
C ASP A 158 -17.71 15.08 8.32
N HIS A 159 -18.75 15.29 7.51
CA HIS A 159 -20.01 14.53 7.53
C HIS A 159 -20.73 14.55 8.90
N LEU A 160 -20.70 15.69 9.59
CA LEU A 160 -21.26 15.90 10.93
C LEU A 160 -22.80 15.87 10.94
N ASN A 161 -23.46 16.11 9.81
CA ASN A 161 -24.92 16.10 9.67
C ASN A 161 -25.48 14.69 9.46
N LEU A 162 -24.63 13.68 9.27
CA LEU A 162 -25.04 12.30 9.02
C LEU A 162 -25.98 11.72 10.12
N PRO A 163 -25.80 11.98 11.43
CA PRO A 163 -26.74 11.55 12.47
C PRO A 163 -28.13 12.19 12.39
N ILE A 164 -28.27 13.31 11.67
CA ILE A 164 -29.55 13.97 11.37
C ILE A 164 -30.18 13.32 10.14
N LEU A 165 -29.39 13.14 9.08
CA LEU A 165 -29.83 12.66 7.77
C LEU A 165 -30.12 11.16 7.71
N LEU A 166 -29.36 10.32 8.42
CA LEU A 166 -29.49 8.87 8.33
C LEU A 166 -30.83 8.36 8.88
N PRO A 167 -31.30 8.76 10.09
CA PRO A 167 -32.63 8.38 10.58
C PRO A 167 -33.75 8.91 9.68
N PHE A 168 -33.54 10.09 9.08
CA PHE A 168 -34.47 10.65 8.11
C PHE A 168 -34.60 9.74 6.88
N CYS A 169 -33.50 9.38 6.23
CA CYS A 169 -33.50 8.51 5.06
C CYS A 169 -34.16 7.15 5.33
N LYS A 170 -33.96 6.58 6.53
CA LYS A 170 -34.57 5.30 6.92
C LYS A 170 -36.10 5.33 6.87
N VAL A 171 -36.71 6.47 7.22
CA VAL A 171 -38.18 6.61 7.26
C VAL A 171 -38.74 7.13 5.94
N SER A 172 -38.05 8.04 5.26
CA SER A 172 -38.58 8.75 4.08
C SER A 172 -38.06 8.23 2.73
N SER A 173 -37.23 7.19 2.70
CA SER A 173 -36.60 6.65 1.48
C SER A 173 -37.59 6.37 0.33
N VAL A 174 -38.67 5.65 0.60
CA VAL A 174 -39.65 5.28 -0.45
C VAL A 174 -40.53 6.46 -0.86
N ASP A 175 -41.01 7.21 0.12
CA ASP A 175 -42.02 8.25 -0.09
C ASP A 175 -41.41 9.51 -0.73
N LEU A 176 -40.24 9.93 -0.24
CA LEU A 176 -39.56 11.13 -0.69
C LEU A 176 -38.49 10.87 -1.75
N LEU A 177 -37.67 9.82 -1.59
CA LEU A 177 -36.54 9.55 -2.50
C LEU A 177 -36.92 8.58 -3.63
N GLY A 178 -37.96 7.78 -3.45
CA GLY A 178 -38.28 6.68 -4.37
C GLY A 178 -37.23 5.57 -4.36
N LEU A 179 -36.53 5.40 -3.23
CA LEU A 179 -35.48 4.41 -3.05
C LEU A 179 -35.92 3.36 -2.03
N HIS A 180 -35.49 2.12 -2.27
CA HIS A 180 -35.63 1.00 -1.35
C HIS A 180 -34.26 0.60 -0.83
N SER A 181 -34.17 0.07 0.39
CA SER A 181 -32.89 -0.35 0.93
C SER A 181 -32.29 -1.50 0.11
N PHE A 182 -30.96 -1.58 0.10
CA PHE A 182 -30.23 -2.53 -0.73
C PHE A 182 -30.55 -4.00 -0.41
N PRO A 183 -30.61 -4.45 0.87
CA PRO A 183 -30.98 -5.82 1.20
C PRO A 183 -32.39 -6.18 0.77
N VAL A 184 -33.33 -5.24 0.90
CA VAL A 184 -34.73 -5.45 0.47
C VAL A 184 -34.80 -5.58 -1.06
N LYS A 185 -34.04 -4.77 -1.81
CA LYS A 185 -33.95 -4.89 -3.27
C LYS A 185 -33.37 -6.25 -3.68
N GLN A 186 -32.32 -6.72 -3.01
CA GLN A 186 -31.72 -8.03 -3.29
C GLN A 186 -32.70 -9.17 -3.02
N ASP A 187 -33.31 -9.19 -1.82
CA ASP A 187 -34.29 -10.20 -1.44
C ASP A 187 -35.50 -10.20 -2.39
N ALA A 188 -36.04 -9.03 -2.73
CA ALA A 188 -37.17 -8.91 -3.65
C ALA A 188 -36.83 -9.37 -5.08
N THR A 189 -35.63 -9.05 -5.57
CA THR A 189 -35.16 -9.51 -6.88
C THR A 189 -35.01 -11.03 -6.91
N ALA A 190 -34.46 -11.63 -5.85
CA ALA A 190 -34.30 -13.08 -5.74
C ALA A 190 -35.65 -13.82 -5.65
N LEU A 191 -36.68 -13.18 -5.10
CA LEU A 191 -38.03 -13.73 -4.95
C LEU A 191 -38.96 -13.40 -6.13
N GLY A 192 -38.57 -12.49 -7.03
CA GLY A 192 -39.43 -11.99 -8.11
C GLY A 192 -40.61 -11.14 -7.62
N THR A 193 -40.45 -10.46 -6.47
CA THR A 193 -41.50 -9.64 -5.85
C THR A 193 -41.36 -8.19 -6.28
N GLU A 194 -42.45 -7.56 -6.73
CA GLU A 194 -42.47 -6.12 -7.02
C GLU A 194 -42.53 -5.30 -5.73
N LEU A 195 -41.71 -4.25 -5.64
CA LEU A 195 -41.66 -3.36 -4.48
C LEU A 195 -42.64 -2.19 -4.64
N PRO A 196 -43.36 -1.80 -3.56
CA PRO A 196 -44.39 -0.76 -3.63
C PRO A 196 -43.78 0.62 -3.85
N CYS A 197 -44.43 1.43 -4.67
CA CYS A 197 -44.03 2.82 -4.93
C CYS A 197 -45.10 3.79 -4.43
N SER A 198 -44.68 4.86 -3.74
CA SER A 198 -45.60 5.90 -3.27
C SER A 198 -46.00 6.86 -4.41
N PRO A 199 -47.29 7.07 -4.72
CA PRO A 199 -47.73 8.01 -5.76
C PRO A 199 -47.83 9.46 -5.26
N VAL A 200 -47.51 9.72 -3.98
CA VAL A 200 -47.70 11.02 -3.32
C VAL A 200 -46.88 12.15 -3.96
N LEU A 201 -45.68 11.84 -4.44
CA LEU A 201 -44.79 12.77 -5.11
C LEU A 201 -44.45 12.27 -6.52
N THR A 202 -44.27 13.20 -7.45
CA THR A 202 -43.87 12.88 -8.83
C THR A 202 -42.46 12.27 -8.86
N SER A 203 -42.21 11.41 -9.85
CA SER A 203 -40.90 10.77 -10.04
C SER A 203 -39.77 11.79 -10.22
N GLU A 204 -40.04 12.96 -10.79
CA GLU A 204 -39.05 14.05 -10.94
C GLU A 204 -38.66 14.68 -9.60
N HIS A 205 -39.63 14.95 -8.72
CA HIS A 205 -39.33 15.44 -7.37
C HIS A 205 -38.52 14.42 -6.59
N LYS A 206 -38.92 13.13 -6.66
CA LYS A 206 -38.20 12.04 -5.99
C LYS A 206 -36.75 11.94 -6.45
N LYS A 207 -36.52 11.97 -7.77
CA LYS A 207 -35.17 11.97 -8.36
C LYS A 207 -34.34 13.17 -7.87
N THR A 208 -34.93 14.35 -7.81
CA THR A 208 -34.24 15.56 -7.31
C THR A 208 -33.79 15.39 -5.86
N PHE A 209 -34.66 14.90 -4.97
CA PHE A 209 -34.29 14.65 -3.58
C PHE A 209 -33.26 13.52 -3.47
N ALA A 210 -33.45 12.41 -4.19
CA ALA A 210 -32.52 11.29 -4.21
C ALA A 210 -31.11 11.73 -4.60
N GLN A 211 -30.99 12.59 -5.62
CA GLN A 211 -29.69 13.08 -6.09
C GLN A 211 -28.90 13.80 -4.99
N LEU A 212 -29.54 14.60 -4.15
CA LEU A 212 -28.88 15.29 -3.03
C LEU A 212 -28.18 14.31 -2.08
N PHE A 213 -28.80 13.16 -1.82
CA PHE A 213 -28.24 12.14 -0.94
C PHE A 213 -27.22 11.25 -1.64
N LEU A 214 -27.38 10.99 -2.92
CA LEU A 214 -26.40 10.26 -3.72
C LEU A 214 -25.10 11.07 -3.87
N ASP A 215 -25.20 12.38 -4.08
CA ASP A 215 -24.05 13.29 -4.12
C ASP A 215 -23.37 13.39 -2.74
N TYR A 216 -24.15 13.45 -1.66
CA TYR A 216 -23.63 13.43 -0.29
C TYR A 216 -22.96 12.09 0.06
N ARG A 217 -23.52 10.97 -0.42
CA ARG A 217 -22.87 9.66 -0.32
C ARG A 217 -21.54 9.69 -1.06
N ALA A 218 -21.47 10.27 -2.26
CA ALA A 218 -20.22 10.33 -3.01
C ALA A 218 -19.12 11.10 -2.25
N SER A 219 -19.44 12.22 -1.59
CA SER A 219 -18.47 12.89 -0.72
C SER A 219 -18.10 12.06 0.51
N LEU A 220 -19.04 11.28 1.06
CA LEU A 220 -18.79 10.41 2.20
C LEU A 220 -17.84 9.26 1.83
N ILE A 221 -17.99 8.66 0.65
CA ILE A 221 -17.07 7.65 0.14
C ILE A 221 -15.66 8.22 0.03
N GLU A 222 -15.52 9.45 -0.48
CA GLU A 222 -14.21 10.11 -0.57
C GLU A 222 -13.59 10.38 0.81
N HIS A 223 -14.41 10.79 1.78
CA HIS A 223 -13.96 10.93 3.17
C HIS A 223 -13.48 9.60 3.76
N ILE A 224 -14.21 8.50 3.53
CA ILE A 224 -13.82 7.17 3.99
C ILE A 224 -12.48 6.75 3.35
N ARG A 225 -12.29 6.99 2.04
CA ARG A 225 -11.02 6.70 1.35
C ARG A 225 -9.87 7.50 1.92
N LYS A 226 -10.09 8.78 2.24
CA LYS A 226 -9.07 9.63 2.87
C LYS A 226 -8.67 9.12 4.26
N ASP A 227 -9.63 8.74 5.10
CA ASP A 227 -9.35 8.16 6.42
C ASP A 227 -8.62 6.81 6.30
N LEU A 228 -8.99 5.98 5.33
CA LEU A 228 -8.29 4.72 5.04
C LEU A 228 -6.84 4.96 4.60
N MET A 229 -6.61 5.95 3.72
CA MET A 229 -5.27 6.33 3.28
C MET A 229 -4.38 6.78 4.45
N GLU A 230 -4.93 7.53 5.41
CA GLU A 230 -4.21 7.93 6.63
C GLU A 230 -3.86 6.70 7.49
N VAL A 231 -4.80 5.77 7.68
CA VAL A 231 -4.54 4.50 8.39
C VAL A 231 -3.43 3.70 7.72
N ASN A 232 -3.48 3.54 6.40
CA ASN A 232 -2.45 2.82 5.63
C ASN A 232 -1.09 3.50 5.74
N GLN A 233 -1.03 4.83 5.67
CA GLN A 233 0.21 5.60 5.80
C GLN A 233 0.84 5.42 7.19
N LEU A 234 0.05 5.49 8.26
CA LEU A 234 0.52 5.28 9.63
C LEU A 234 1.00 3.83 9.83
N LEU A 235 0.29 2.86 9.27
CA LEU A 235 0.70 1.45 9.30
C LEU A 235 2.05 1.22 8.63
N ARG A 236 2.25 1.76 7.42
CA ARG A 236 3.53 1.66 6.70
C ARG A 236 4.66 2.32 7.49
N SER A 237 4.40 3.50 8.07
CA SER A 237 5.38 4.21 8.91
C SER A 237 5.80 3.39 10.14
N ILE A 238 4.84 2.83 10.88
CA ILE A 238 5.12 2.00 12.07
C ILE A 238 5.90 0.73 11.68
N LYS A 239 5.50 0.04 10.62
CA LYS A 239 6.23 -1.15 10.13
C LYS A 239 7.67 -0.81 9.76
N LYS A 240 7.91 0.32 9.08
CA LYS A 240 9.26 0.79 8.74
C LYS A 240 10.10 1.10 9.98
N GLN A 241 9.51 1.74 11.00
CA GLN A 241 10.20 2.01 12.27
C GLN A 241 10.57 0.71 13.00
N MET A 242 9.62 -0.22 13.12
CA MET A 242 9.84 -1.53 13.73
C MET A 242 11.01 -2.29 13.08
N ARG A 243 11.15 -2.21 11.75
CA ARG A 243 12.26 -2.85 11.03
C ARG A 243 13.60 -2.13 11.22
N THR A 244 13.61 -0.80 11.14
CA THR A 244 14.85 -0.01 11.17
C THR A 244 15.40 0.21 12.57
N ARG A 245 14.53 0.29 13.59
CA ARG A 245 14.89 0.62 14.98
C ARG A 245 14.59 -0.50 15.97
N GLY A 246 13.77 -1.49 15.58
CA GLY A 246 13.32 -2.58 16.46
C GLY A 246 12.05 -2.23 17.26
N ASP A 247 11.66 -0.96 17.31
CA ASP A 247 10.45 -0.48 17.97
C ASP A 247 9.81 0.70 17.22
N ALA A 248 8.53 0.98 17.53
CA ALA A 248 7.84 2.19 17.13
C ALA A 248 7.35 2.93 18.38
N SER A 249 7.23 4.25 18.29
CA SER A 249 6.80 5.08 19.42
C SER A 249 5.39 4.73 19.88
N ALA A 250 5.15 4.78 21.20
CA ALA A 250 3.80 4.67 21.76
C ALA A 250 2.86 5.76 21.23
N GLU A 251 3.39 6.93 20.86
CA GLU A 251 2.61 8.01 20.24
C GLU A 251 2.12 7.62 18.84
N ASP A 252 2.96 6.98 18.03
CA ASP A 252 2.59 6.54 16.68
C ASP A 252 1.51 5.44 16.73
N HIS A 253 1.64 4.50 17.67
CA HIS A 253 0.59 3.50 17.94
C HIS A 253 -0.74 4.16 18.35
N SER A 254 -0.71 5.13 19.27
CA SER A 254 -1.91 5.87 19.69
C SER A 254 -2.55 6.64 18.54
N ARG A 255 -1.76 7.25 17.66
CA ARG A 255 -2.25 7.92 16.45
C ARG A 255 -2.89 6.95 15.47
N LEU A 256 -2.29 5.78 15.26
CA LEU A 256 -2.85 4.73 14.42
C LEU A 256 -4.20 4.24 14.97
N ASP A 257 -4.28 3.96 16.27
CA ASP A 257 -5.52 3.50 16.91
C ASP A 257 -6.63 4.55 16.82
N ALA A 258 -6.29 5.84 17.00
CA ALA A 258 -7.24 6.93 16.83
C ALA A 258 -7.72 7.07 15.37
N ALA A 259 -6.82 6.94 14.40
CA ALA A 259 -7.17 6.97 12.97
C ALA A 259 -8.05 5.77 12.57
N ARG A 260 -7.73 4.56 13.06
CA ARG A 260 -8.56 3.36 12.85
C ARG A 260 -9.95 3.50 13.43
N ALA A 261 -10.07 3.98 14.68
CA ALA A 261 -11.37 4.19 15.31
C ALA A 261 -12.23 5.22 14.57
N ARG A 262 -11.60 6.27 14.01
CA ARG A 262 -12.29 7.25 13.14
C ARG A 262 -12.77 6.59 11.85
N TYR A 263 -11.87 5.89 11.15
CA TYR A 263 -12.16 5.19 9.90
C TYR A 263 -13.31 4.18 10.06
N GLU A 264 -13.26 3.32 11.08
CA GLU A 264 -14.31 2.32 11.33
C GLU A 264 -15.67 2.97 11.57
N LYS A 265 -15.69 4.08 12.34
CA LYS A 265 -16.92 4.81 12.63
C LYS A 265 -17.53 5.42 11.37
N ILE A 266 -16.72 6.05 10.52
CA ILE A 266 -17.22 6.67 9.29
C ILE A 266 -17.58 5.61 8.24
N LEU A 267 -16.84 4.51 8.15
CA LEU A 267 -17.14 3.35 7.31
C LEU A 267 -18.49 2.74 7.68
N ALA A 268 -18.73 2.46 8.97
CA ALA A 268 -20.00 1.91 9.45
C ALA A 268 -21.18 2.83 9.11
N ALA A 269 -20.97 4.15 9.15
CA ALA A 269 -21.99 5.11 8.78
C ALA A 269 -22.21 5.17 7.25
N GLY A 270 -21.15 5.04 6.45
CA GLY A 270 -21.20 4.93 4.99
C GLY A 270 -21.91 3.68 4.49
N VAL A 271 -21.69 2.54 5.15
CA VAL A 271 -22.43 1.28 4.90
C VAL A 271 -23.92 1.51 5.14
N GLN A 272 -24.30 2.05 6.30
CA GLN A 272 -25.71 2.28 6.63
C GLN A 272 -26.38 3.28 5.68
N LEU A 273 -25.68 4.35 5.27
CA LEU A 273 -26.25 5.31 4.32
C LEU A 273 -26.44 4.67 2.94
N SER A 274 -25.43 3.94 2.44
CA SER A 274 -25.49 3.25 1.15
C SER A 274 -26.62 2.23 1.12
N GLU A 275 -26.74 1.44 2.20
CA GLU A 275 -27.82 0.47 2.37
C GLU A 275 -29.19 1.14 2.25
N VAL A 276 -29.43 2.24 2.95
CA VAL A 276 -30.72 2.94 2.96
C VAL A 276 -31.02 3.61 1.60
N LEU A 277 -29.99 4.10 0.90
CA LEU A 277 -30.12 4.65 -0.45
C LEU A 277 -30.27 3.56 -1.53
N GLY A 278 -30.16 2.29 -1.14
CA GLY A 278 -30.34 1.18 -2.06
C GLY A 278 -29.19 0.99 -3.04
N VAL A 279 -27.97 1.34 -2.60
CA VAL A 279 -26.72 1.21 -3.35
C VAL A 279 -25.79 0.30 -2.56
N GLU A 280 -25.09 -0.61 -3.24
CA GLU A 280 -24.08 -1.45 -2.60
C GLU A 280 -22.91 -0.60 -2.10
N MET A 281 -22.35 -0.98 -0.95
CA MET A 281 -21.12 -0.36 -0.46
C MET A 281 -19.94 -0.96 -1.21
N GLU A 282 -19.07 -0.10 -1.73
CA GLU A 282 -17.81 -0.54 -2.36
C GLU A 282 -16.90 -1.18 -1.31
N LYS A 283 -16.17 -2.24 -1.70
CA LYS A 283 -15.17 -2.85 -0.82
C LYS A 283 -14.02 -1.87 -0.61
N MET A 284 -13.77 -1.53 0.64
CA MET A 284 -12.62 -0.73 1.04
C MET A 284 -11.45 -1.69 1.24
N GLU A 285 -10.59 -1.80 0.22
CA GLU A 285 -9.39 -2.63 0.29
C GLU A 285 -8.28 -1.85 1.00
N GLU A 286 -7.76 -2.42 2.09
CA GLU A 286 -6.56 -1.91 2.72
C GLU A 286 -5.40 -2.10 1.74
N GLU A 287 -4.70 -1.02 1.40
CA GLU A 287 -3.52 -1.15 0.57
C GLU A 287 -2.45 -1.88 1.38
N GLN A 288 -2.05 -3.05 0.89
CA GLN A 288 -0.91 -3.78 1.44
C GLN A 288 0.34 -2.88 1.33
N SER A 289 1.27 -3.03 2.27
CA SER A 289 2.59 -2.40 2.09
C SER A 289 3.27 -3.06 0.90
N GLU A 290 4.02 -2.32 0.08
CA GLU A 290 4.88 -2.90 -0.98
C GLU A 290 5.75 -4.03 -0.39
N ASP A 291 6.19 -3.86 0.85
CA ASP A 291 6.99 -4.87 1.56
C ASP A 291 6.22 -6.13 1.99
N GLU A 292 4.89 -6.07 2.18
CA GLU A 292 4.10 -7.28 2.48
C GLU A 292 3.92 -8.13 1.23
N GLU A 293 3.77 -7.50 0.07
CA GLU A 293 3.78 -8.20 -1.21
C GLU A 293 5.15 -8.85 -1.44
N GLU A 294 6.25 -8.15 -1.14
CA GLU A 294 7.60 -8.72 -1.21
C GLU A 294 7.80 -9.89 -0.22
N GLU A 295 7.32 -9.78 1.02
CA GLU A 295 7.42 -10.85 2.02
C GLU A 295 6.60 -12.09 1.61
N ILE A 296 5.37 -11.89 1.10
CA ILE A 296 4.53 -12.96 0.55
C ILE A 296 5.21 -13.63 -0.65
N LEU A 297 5.78 -12.85 -1.56
CA LEU A 297 6.53 -13.36 -2.71
C LEU A 297 7.75 -14.16 -2.27
N THR A 298 8.46 -13.71 -1.24
CA THR A 298 9.65 -14.38 -0.70
C THR A 298 9.28 -15.73 -0.06
N VAL A 299 8.17 -15.78 0.67
CA VAL A 299 7.65 -17.03 1.26
C VAL A 299 7.16 -18.00 0.18
N ALA A 300 6.39 -17.52 -0.79
CA ALA A 300 5.89 -18.35 -1.90
C ALA A 300 7.04 -18.90 -2.76
N PHE A 301 8.08 -18.09 -2.99
CA PHE A 301 9.28 -18.49 -3.72
C PHE A 301 10.09 -19.54 -2.93
N SER A 302 10.23 -19.36 -1.62
CA SER A 302 10.91 -20.31 -0.73
C SER A 302 10.23 -21.68 -0.74
N GLN A 303 8.89 -21.71 -0.77
CA GLN A 303 8.10 -22.94 -0.91
C GLN A 303 8.30 -23.59 -2.29
N ALA A 304 8.23 -22.82 -3.38
CA ALA A 304 8.44 -23.33 -4.73
C ALA A 304 9.88 -23.87 -4.96
N LYS A 305 10.88 -23.32 -4.26
CA LYS A 305 12.27 -23.81 -4.24
C LYS A 305 12.40 -25.14 -3.51
N GLN A 306 11.71 -25.31 -2.38
CA GLN A 306 11.68 -26.58 -1.62
C GLN A 306 10.99 -27.69 -2.42
N ASP A 307 9.94 -27.34 -3.18
CA ASP A 307 9.19 -28.28 -4.01
C ASP A 307 9.93 -28.67 -5.31
N GLY A 308 11.11 -28.12 -5.57
CA GLY A 308 11.96 -28.46 -6.74
C GLY A 308 11.37 -28.03 -8.09
N ASN A 309 10.32 -27.21 -8.08
CA ASN A 309 9.53 -26.87 -9.27
C ASN A 309 10.05 -25.63 -10.01
N LEU A 310 11.13 -25.00 -9.51
CA LEU A 310 11.71 -23.78 -10.06
C LEU A 310 13.23 -23.94 -10.31
N SER A 311 13.64 -23.92 -11.58
CA SER A 311 15.05 -23.83 -11.96
C SER A 311 15.46 -22.35 -11.96
N ILE A 312 16.44 -21.98 -11.13
CA ILE A 312 17.02 -20.63 -11.05
C ILE A 312 17.73 -20.25 -12.37
N TRP A 313 18.09 -21.25 -13.18
CA TRP A 313 18.82 -21.10 -14.42
C TRP A 313 17.89 -21.09 -15.64
N PRO A 314 18.16 -20.22 -16.64
CA PRO A 314 17.35 -20.10 -17.85
C PRO A 314 17.35 -21.37 -18.71
N ASP A 315 18.43 -22.15 -18.64
CA ASP A 315 18.60 -23.39 -19.39
C ASP A 315 19.51 -24.39 -18.63
N LYS A 316 19.54 -25.63 -19.11
CA LYS A 316 20.28 -26.73 -18.48
C LYS A 316 21.80 -26.58 -18.64
N ASP A 317 22.28 -25.95 -19.71
CA ASP A 317 23.70 -25.81 -19.99
C ASP A 317 24.31 -24.75 -19.05
N THR A 318 23.61 -23.64 -18.84
CA THR A 318 23.93 -22.62 -17.85
C THR A 318 23.95 -23.23 -16.43
N ARG A 319 22.94 -24.03 -16.08
CA ARG A 319 22.92 -24.76 -14.80
C ARG A 319 24.15 -25.65 -14.65
N TYR A 320 24.46 -26.45 -15.66
CA TYR A 320 25.62 -27.35 -15.64
C TYR A 320 26.93 -26.57 -15.49
N PHE A 321 27.04 -25.40 -16.14
CA PHE A 321 28.22 -24.55 -16.05
C PHE A 321 28.48 -24.00 -14.65
N TYR A 322 27.45 -23.65 -13.86
CA TYR A 322 27.65 -23.11 -12.51
C TYR A 322 27.60 -24.16 -11.39
N GLU A 323 26.80 -25.22 -11.56
CA GLU A 323 26.61 -26.25 -10.53
C GLU A 323 27.55 -27.44 -10.67
N THR A 324 27.92 -27.84 -11.90
CA THR A 324 28.74 -29.04 -12.13
C THR A 324 30.19 -28.64 -12.42
N LYS A 325 31.02 -28.66 -11.36
CA LYS A 325 32.45 -28.28 -11.39
C LYS A 325 33.37 -29.50 -11.33
N LEU A 326 34.62 -29.31 -11.75
CA LEU A 326 35.65 -30.35 -11.67
C LEU A 326 36.13 -30.47 -10.21
N GLU A 327 36.03 -31.66 -9.63
CA GLU A 327 36.45 -31.89 -8.23
C GLU A 327 37.96 -32.20 -8.15
N LEU A 328 38.79 -31.16 -8.26
CA LEU A 328 40.25 -31.29 -8.28
C LEU A 328 40.84 -32.02 -7.07
N ARG A 329 40.22 -31.87 -5.90
CA ARG A 329 40.65 -32.53 -4.65
C ARG A 329 40.61 -34.07 -4.74
N GLN A 330 39.74 -34.62 -5.58
CA GLN A 330 39.67 -36.07 -5.81
C GLN A 330 40.60 -36.56 -6.92
N LEU A 331 41.02 -35.67 -7.82
CA LEU A 331 41.79 -36.01 -9.02
C LEU A 331 43.30 -35.84 -8.86
N VAL A 332 43.73 -34.97 -7.93
CA VAL A 332 45.13 -34.58 -7.77
C VAL A 332 45.65 -35.01 -6.38
N PRO A 333 46.86 -35.58 -6.27
CA PRO A 333 47.48 -35.90 -4.99
C PRO A 333 47.63 -34.69 -4.05
N SER A 334 47.35 -34.88 -2.76
CA SER A 334 47.37 -33.80 -1.75
C SER A 334 48.70 -33.04 -1.64
N ILE A 335 49.81 -33.70 -1.96
CA ILE A 335 51.16 -33.12 -1.91
C ILE A 335 51.27 -31.87 -2.79
N LEU A 336 50.51 -31.80 -3.89
CA LEU A 336 50.58 -30.69 -4.86
C LEU A 336 49.87 -29.42 -4.40
N PHE A 337 49.12 -29.47 -3.29
CA PHE A 337 48.36 -28.31 -2.79
C PHE A 337 48.43 -28.09 -1.27
N GLN A 338 49.09 -28.97 -0.52
CA GLN A 338 49.31 -28.81 0.93
C GLN A 338 49.98 -27.47 1.30
N GLU A 339 50.98 -27.03 0.52
CA GLU A 339 51.65 -25.74 0.74
C GLU A 339 50.69 -24.54 0.53
N SER A 340 49.73 -24.68 -0.39
CA SER A 340 48.76 -23.63 -0.71
C SER A 340 47.65 -23.52 0.34
N GLU A 341 47.16 -24.67 0.83
CA GLU A 341 46.24 -24.72 1.98
C GLU A 341 46.91 -24.11 3.23
N GLN A 342 48.19 -24.39 3.46
CA GLN A 342 48.92 -23.90 4.62
C GLN A 342 49.21 -22.39 4.55
N GLN A 343 49.56 -21.86 3.38
CA GLN A 343 49.68 -20.40 3.15
C GLN A 343 48.35 -19.66 3.35
N THR A 344 47.21 -20.32 3.08
CA THR A 344 45.90 -19.72 3.32
C THR A 344 45.59 -19.58 4.82
N LEU A 345 46.00 -20.56 5.64
CA LEU A 345 45.83 -20.49 7.10
C LEU A 345 46.62 -19.31 7.72
N ASP A 346 47.81 -19.00 7.19
CA ASP A 346 48.62 -17.86 7.64
C ASP A 346 48.00 -16.49 7.25
N LEU A 347 47.35 -16.42 6.08
CA LEU A 347 46.62 -15.23 5.62
C LEU A 347 45.34 -14.97 6.42
N VAL A 348 44.62 -16.04 6.79
CA VAL A 348 43.38 -15.97 7.60
C VAL A 348 43.69 -15.59 9.06
N GLY A 349 44.85 -15.99 9.61
CA GLY A 349 45.27 -15.66 10.97
C GLY A 349 45.71 -14.21 11.21
N THR A 350 45.87 -13.40 10.16
CA THR A 350 46.43 -12.03 10.28
C THR A 350 45.54 -10.89 9.78
N LYS A 351 44.41 -11.15 9.09
CA LYS A 351 43.67 -10.08 8.37
C LYS A 351 42.13 -10.15 8.31
N ILE A 352 41.42 -10.84 9.23
CA ILE A 352 39.94 -10.91 9.17
C ILE A 352 39.20 -10.12 10.26
N ASP A 353 39.87 -9.49 11.22
CA ASP A 353 39.15 -8.84 12.34
C ASP A 353 38.73 -7.37 12.15
N ASP A 354 38.97 -6.72 11.00
CA ASP A 354 38.57 -5.31 10.81
C ASP A 354 37.98 -5.01 9.43
N VAL A 355 36.85 -5.64 9.11
CA VAL A 355 35.96 -5.12 8.05
C VAL A 355 34.80 -4.39 8.71
N ASP A 356 35.06 -3.17 9.15
CA ASP A 356 34.02 -2.24 9.60
C ASP A 356 33.03 -1.95 8.46
N LEU A 357 31.75 -2.29 8.68
CA LEU A 357 30.64 -2.09 7.75
C LEU A 357 29.79 -0.86 8.08
N SER A 358 30.23 -0.01 9.03
CA SER A 358 29.45 1.15 9.51
C SER A 358 29.48 2.40 8.59
N GLY A 359 30.36 2.44 7.59
CA GLY A 359 30.66 3.65 6.81
C GLY A 359 29.76 3.95 5.60
N LEU A 360 28.58 3.33 5.44
CA LEU A 360 27.74 3.52 4.24
C LEU A 360 26.43 4.29 4.47
N ASP A 361 26.04 4.56 5.72
CA ASP A 361 24.72 5.12 6.05
C ASP A 361 24.64 6.65 6.15
N THR A 362 25.71 7.38 5.83
CA THR A 362 25.70 8.85 5.88
C THR A 362 26.00 9.48 4.51
N VAL A 363 25.01 9.48 3.63
CA VAL A 363 24.97 10.43 2.50
C VAL A 363 24.14 11.61 2.93
N VAL A 364 24.79 12.64 3.49
CA VAL A 364 24.19 13.97 3.63
C VAL A 364 24.33 14.65 2.26
N GLU A 365 23.20 14.97 1.65
CA GLU A 365 23.15 15.91 0.52
C GLU A 365 23.49 17.31 1.02
N GLU A 366 24.55 17.92 0.50
CA GLU A 366 24.69 19.37 0.47
C GLU A 366 25.18 19.84 -0.92
N PRO A 367 24.80 21.07 -1.33
CA PRO A 367 24.61 21.43 -2.73
C PRO A 367 25.89 21.88 -3.44
N GLU A 368 25.84 21.77 -4.77
CA GLU A 368 26.82 22.27 -5.72
C GLU A 368 27.09 23.78 -5.55
N ASN A 369 28.37 24.17 -5.59
CA ASN A 369 28.76 25.42 -6.21
C ASN A 369 30.20 25.40 -6.78
N ASP A 370 30.25 25.62 -8.10
CA ASP A 370 31.26 26.24 -8.96
C ASP A 370 32.79 26.02 -8.79
N ARG A 371 33.36 25.40 -9.84
CA ARG A 371 34.50 25.81 -10.72
C ARG A 371 35.80 26.32 -10.04
N GLU A 372 37.01 25.89 -10.41
CA GLU A 372 37.63 25.88 -11.74
C GLU A 372 38.81 24.88 -11.81
N SER A 373 39.01 24.39 -13.05
CA SER A 373 40.20 23.80 -13.69
C SER A 373 41.56 23.90 -12.98
N LEU A 374 42.36 22.82 -13.10
CA LEU A 374 43.73 22.86 -13.66
C LEU A 374 44.27 21.43 -13.92
N ASN A 375 44.59 21.22 -15.21
CA ASN A 375 45.62 20.38 -15.85
C ASN A 375 45.94 18.94 -15.39
N GLU A 376 45.82 18.08 -16.39
CA GLU A 376 46.42 16.76 -16.54
C GLU A 376 47.95 16.87 -16.62
N GLU A 377 48.67 16.23 -15.70
CA GLU A 377 50.02 15.70 -15.95
C GLU A 377 50.10 14.29 -15.36
N ASP A 378 50.49 13.35 -16.23
CA ASP A 378 50.80 11.96 -15.91
C ASP A 378 51.93 11.88 -14.87
N GLU A 379 51.66 11.26 -13.71
CA GLU A 379 52.71 10.75 -12.83
C GLU A 379 52.63 9.23 -12.73
N ASP A 380 53.56 8.61 -13.43
CA ASP A 380 54.02 7.23 -13.36
C ASP A 380 54.52 6.92 -11.93
N VAL A 381 53.74 6.15 -11.16
CA VAL A 381 54.19 5.66 -9.85
C VAL A 381 54.96 4.37 -10.06
N THR A 382 56.26 4.52 -10.28
CA THR A 382 57.25 3.45 -10.18
C THR A 382 57.25 2.88 -8.76
N LEU A 383 56.85 1.61 -8.59
CA LEU A 383 57.09 0.88 -7.35
C LEU A 383 58.52 0.33 -7.35
N GLU A 384 59.33 0.87 -6.44
CA GLU A 384 60.71 0.47 -6.19
C GLU A 384 60.81 -1.01 -5.79
N VAL A 385 61.73 -1.71 -6.47
CA VAL A 385 62.12 -3.10 -6.16
C VAL A 385 63.11 -3.07 -5.00
N VAL A 386 62.67 -3.52 -3.82
CA VAL A 386 63.60 -3.82 -2.71
C VAL A 386 64.08 -5.26 -2.87
N ASP A 387 65.34 -5.38 -3.29
CA ASP A 387 66.11 -6.61 -3.34
C ASP A 387 66.52 -7.04 -1.92
N VAL A 388 66.11 -8.25 -1.49
CA VAL A 388 66.73 -8.95 -0.36
C VAL A 388 66.94 -10.42 -0.74
N ASN A 389 68.23 -10.78 -0.70
CA ASN A 389 68.88 -12.03 -1.07
C ASN A 389 68.16 -13.37 -0.83
N PRO A 390 68.41 -14.36 -1.71
CA PRO A 390 67.94 -15.74 -1.57
C PRO A 390 68.97 -16.61 -0.84
N ALA A 391 68.64 -17.13 0.33
CA ALA A 391 69.36 -18.27 0.89
C ALA A 391 68.50 -19.00 1.93
N ILE A 392 68.51 -20.34 1.84
CA ILE A 392 67.99 -21.33 2.80
C ILE A 392 66.48 -21.57 2.62
N THR A 393 66.05 -22.52 1.78
CA THR A 393 66.06 -23.95 2.13
C THR A 393 65.87 -24.81 0.87
N ALA A 394 66.89 -25.61 0.55
CA ALA A 394 66.79 -26.69 -0.42
C ALA A 394 66.54 -28.00 0.34
N SER A 395 65.47 -28.70 0.00
CA SER A 395 65.38 -30.17 -0.12
C SER A 395 63.91 -30.58 -0.01
N ILE A 396 63.31 -31.01 -1.13
CA ILE A 396 62.57 -32.27 -1.30
C ILE A 396 61.89 -32.26 -2.69
N MET A 397 62.34 -33.18 -3.55
CA MET A 397 61.75 -33.67 -4.81
C MET A 397 61.38 -32.66 -5.92
N GLU A 398 62.35 -32.41 -6.81
CA GLU A 398 62.14 -31.82 -8.14
C GLU A 398 61.33 -32.75 -9.07
N PRO A 399 60.34 -32.25 -9.82
CA PRO A 399 60.17 -32.65 -11.20
C PRO A 399 61.26 -31.93 -12.04
N LYS A 400 61.91 -32.66 -12.96
CA LYS A 400 62.97 -32.18 -13.86
C LYS A 400 62.50 -31.03 -14.78
N VAL A 401 62.43 -29.82 -14.27
CA VAL A 401 62.11 -28.62 -15.05
C VAL A 401 62.99 -27.49 -14.51
N SER A 402 63.84 -26.91 -15.36
CA SER A 402 64.66 -25.75 -14.97
C SER A 402 63.75 -24.61 -14.53
N GLY A 403 64.16 -23.80 -13.54
CA GLY A 403 63.40 -22.62 -13.12
C GLY A 403 63.12 -21.62 -14.25
N GLN A 404 63.86 -21.72 -15.36
CA GLN A 404 63.63 -20.97 -16.59
C GLN A 404 62.51 -21.58 -17.45
N ASP A 405 62.42 -22.90 -17.51
CA ASP A 405 61.36 -23.62 -18.22
C ASP A 405 60.00 -23.40 -17.54
N LEU A 406 59.94 -23.40 -16.20
CA LEU A 406 58.72 -23.11 -15.45
C LEU A 406 58.21 -21.69 -15.69
N LYS A 407 59.12 -20.70 -15.79
CA LYS A 407 58.76 -19.32 -16.15
C LYS A 407 58.16 -19.27 -17.55
N THR A 408 58.78 -19.92 -18.53
CA THR A 408 58.26 -19.97 -19.91
C THR A 408 56.90 -20.67 -19.98
N MET A 409 56.72 -21.79 -19.28
CA MET A 409 55.42 -22.49 -19.23
C MET A 409 54.34 -21.64 -18.57
N THR A 410 54.67 -20.90 -17.50
CA THR A 410 53.73 -19.99 -16.84
C THR A 410 53.34 -18.84 -17.76
N SER A 411 54.30 -18.21 -18.43
CA SER A 411 54.04 -17.13 -19.39
C SER A 411 53.17 -17.60 -20.56
N GLU A 412 53.40 -18.82 -21.07
CA GLU A 412 52.58 -19.40 -22.12
C GLU A 412 51.16 -19.75 -21.63
N PHE A 413 51.01 -20.23 -20.40
CA PHE A 413 49.71 -20.47 -19.78
C PHE A 413 48.89 -19.18 -19.67
N LEU A 414 49.49 -18.10 -19.16
CA LEU A 414 48.82 -16.79 -19.01
C LEU A 414 48.43 -16.22 -20.39
N ARG A 415 49.32 -16.33 -21.40
CA ARG A 415 49.03 -15.93 -22.79
C ARG A 415 47.86 -16.69 -23.41
N ARG A 416 47.69 -17.96 -23.03
CA ARG A 416 46.62 -18.84 -23.52
C ARG A 416 45.28 -18.57 -22.82
N LEU A 417 45.27 -18.06 -21.58
CA LEU A 417 44.04 -17.94 -20.77
C LEU A 417 42.88 -17.20 -21.46
N PRO A 418 43.08 -16.08 -22.18
CA PRO A 418 42.00 -15.36 -22.87
C PRO A 418 41.31 -16.17 -23.97
N TRP A 419 41.92 -17.28 -24.41
CA TRP A 419 41.40 -18.18 -25.44
C TRP A 419 40.68 -19.40 -24.87
N LEU A 420 40.67 -19.59 -23.54
CA LEU A 420 40.03 -20.70 -22.84
C LEU A 420 38.54 -20.41 -22.58
N ILE A 421 37.80 -20.19 -23.65
CA ILE A 421 36.40 -19.73 -23.65
C ILE A 421 35.37 -20.87 -23.69
N ASN A 422 35.72 -22.05 -23.18
CA ASN A 422 34.76 -23.14 -23.03
C ASN A 422 35.03 -23.92 -21.73
N ARG A 423 34.01 -24.68 -21.28
CA ARG A 423 34.03 -25.42 -20.02
C ARG A 423 35.19 -26.42 -19.94
N ASP A 424 35.38 -27.22 -20.99
CA ASP A 424 36.35 -28.31 -20.94
C ASP A 424 37.80 -27.80 -21.02
N LEU A 425 38.03 -26.70 -21.75
CA LEU A 425 39.33 -26.02 -21.83
C LEU A 425 39.70 -25.37 -20.50
N ILE A 426 38.76 -24.69 -19.85
CA ILE A 426 39.04 -24.02 -18.57
C ILE A 426 39.25 -25.04 -17.44
N ASP A 427 38.47 -26.13 -17.43
CA ASP A 427 38.64 -27.23 -16.46
C ASP A 427 39.97 -27.98 -16.68
N SER A 428 40.33 -28.26 -17.95
CA SER A 428 41.63 -28.85 -18.28
C SER A 428 42.78 -27.92 -17.90
N ALA A 429 42.61 -26.61 -18.05
CA ALA A 429 43.61 -25.62 -17.65
C ALA A 429 43.75 -25.52 -16.14
N ALA A 430 42.66 -25.65 -15.38
CA ALA A 430 42.69 -25.72 -13.93
C ALA A 430 43.53 -26.92 -13.46
N LEU A 431 43.31 -28.09 -14.07
CA LEU A 431 44.09 -29.29 -13.78
C LEU A 431 45.58 -29.14 -14.14
N ASP A 432 45.87 -28.60 -15.32
CA ASP A 432 47.25 -28.32 -15.78
C ASP A 432 47.97 -27.35 -14.83
N PHE A 433 47.28 -26.30 -14.38
CA PHE A 433 47.84 -25.32 -13.46
C PHE A 433 48.19 -25.93 -12.10
N VAL A 434 47.29 -26.73 -11.51
CA VAL A 434 47.54 -27.37 -10.21
C VAL A 434 48.67 -28.40 -10.29
N THR A 435 48.74 -29.16 -11.39
CA THR A 435 49.72 -30.24 -11.55
C THR A 435 51.13 -29.72 -11.85
N ASN A 436 51.25 -28.67 -12.66
CA ASN A 436 52.54 -28.26 -13.24
C ASN A 436 53.00 -26.85 -12.82
N LEU A 437 52.09 -25.97 -12.38
CA LEU A 437 52.36 -24.53 -12.24
C LEU A 437 52.06 -23.97 -10.84
N ASN A 438 51.55 -24.76 -9.90
CA ASN A 438 51.15 -24.29 -8.58
C ASN A 438 52.33 -23.85 -7.71
N THR A 439 52.63 -22.56 -7.72
CA THR A 439 53.59 -21.91 -6.81
C THR A 439 53.03 -20.57 -6.34
N SER A 440 53.46 -20.08 -5.18
CA SER A 440 53.00 -18.79 -4.64
C SER A 440 53.20 -17.63 -5.63
N SER A 441 54.34 -17.60 -6.34
CA SER A 441 54.60 -16.58 -7.37
C SER A 441 53.66 -16.68 -8.57
N ASN A 442 53.34 -17.90 -9.02
CA ASN A 442 52.46 -18.10 -10.16
C ASN A 442 50.99 -17.81 -9.83
N ARG A 443 50.54 -18.07 -8.60
CA ARG A 443 49.19 -17.70 -8.16
C ARG A 443 48.99 -16.18 -8.12
N LYS A 444 49.99 -15.42 -7.66
CA LYS A 444 49.97 -13.95 -7.73
C LYS A 444 49.92 -13.44 -9.17
N LYS A 445 50.70 -14.02 -10.08
CA LYS A 445 50.66 -13.66 -11.52
C LYS A 445 49.31 -14.00 -12.15
N LEU A 446 48.72 -15.13 -11.78
CA LEU A 446 47.39 -15.52 -12.24
C LEU A 446 46.32 -14.53 -11.73
N CYS A 447 46.36 -14.17 -10.45
CA CYS A 447 45.50 -13.16 -9.85
C CYS A 447 45.62 -11.81 -10.60
N GLN A 448 46.86 -11.33 -10.79
CA GLN A 448 47.14 -10.08 -11.49
C GLN A 448 46.59 -10.10 -12.93
N MET A 449 46.84 -11.17 -13.68
CA MET A 449 46.35 -11.26 -15.07
C MET A 449 44.82 -11.28 -15.15
N MET A 450 44.14 -11.99 -14.24
CA MET A 450 42.67 -12.05 -14.23
C MET A 450 42.03 -10.69 -13.86
N LEU A 451 42.70 -9.89 -13.03
CA LEU A 451 42.21 -8.57 -12.62
C LEU A 451 42.57 -7.47 -13.63
N GLU A 452 43.82 -7.39 -14.05
CA GLU A 452 44.40 -6.25 -14.77
C GLU A 452 44.41 -6.42 -16.29
N GLU A 453 44.53 -7.65 -16.81
CA GLU A 453 44.65 -7.89 -18.25
C GLU A 453 43.28 -8.08 -18.92
N HIS A 454 43.22 -7.77 -20.23
CA HIS A 454 42.02 -7.89 -21.06
C HIS A 454 40.77 -7.22 -20.49
N GLN A 455 40.93 -6.02 -19.95
CA GLN A 455 39.88 -5.25 -19.27
C GLN A 455 38.57 -5.14 -20.06
N ALA A 456 38.64 -5.03 -21.39
CA ALA A 456 37.48 -4.88 -22.28
C ALA A 456 36.69 -6.16 -22.56
N ARG A 457 37.23 -7.34 -22.23
CA ARG A 457 36.63 -8.65 -22.57
C ARG A 457 35.79 -9.19 -21.41
N LEU A 458 34.58 -8.64 -21.26
CA LEU A 458 33.63 -9.04 -20.21
C LEU A 458 33.10 -10.48 -20.39
N ASP A 459 33.20 -11.02 -21.61
CA ASP A 459 32.83 -12.39 -21.96
C ASP A 459 33.74 -13.46 -21.30
N LEU A 460 34.91 -13.06 -20.80
CA LEU A 460 35.85 -13.98 -20.13
C LEU A 460 35.49 -14.23 -18.66
N LEU A 461 34.71 -13.33 -18.05
CA LEU A 461 34.42 -13.33 -16.61
C LEU A 461 33.74 -14.62 -16.12
N PRO A 462 32.79 -15.25 -16.84
CA PRO A 462 32.21 -16.54 -16.43
C PRO A 462 33.26 -17.65 -16.35
N PHE A 463 34.21 -17.69 -17.29
CA PHE A 463 35.28 -18.69 -17.32
C PHE A 463 36.32 -18.44 -16.23
N TYR A 464 36.63 -17.18 -15.97
CA TYR A 464 37.47 -16.78 -14.85
C TYR A 464 36.84 -17.16 -13.50
N GLY A 465 35.53 -16.89 -13.34
CA GLY A 465 34.77 -17.33 -12.17
C GLY A 465 34.77 -18.84 -12.01
N ARG A 466 34.61 -19.60 -13.10
CA ARG A 466 34.68 -21.07 -13.06
C ARG A 466 36.06 -21.58 -12.68
N LEU A 467 37.12 -20.99 -13.23
CA LEU A 467 38.51 -21.35 -12.90
C LEU A 467 38.76 -21.13 -11.40
N ILE A 468 38.40 -19.96 -10.86
CA ILE A 468 38.55 -19.65 -9.44
C ILE A 468 37.74 -20.63 -8.59
N ALA A 469 36.48 -20.86 -8.92
CA ALA A 469 35.62 -21.78 -8.18
C ALA A 469 36.09 -23.24 -8.23
N THR A 470 36.81 -23.63 -9.27
CA THR A 470 37.39 -24.97 -9.44
C THR A 470 38.70 -25.11 -8.66
N LEU A 471 39.50 -24.04 -8.58
CA LEU A 471 40.78 -24.00 -7.87
C LEU A 471 40.64 -23.74 -6.36
N GLU A 472 39.55 -23.10 -5.90
CA GLU A 472 39.34 -22.72 -4.50
C GLU A 472 39.53 -23.88 -3.50
N PRO A 473 39.05 -25.12 -3.75
CA PRO A 473 39.22 -26.22 -2.79
C PRO A 473 40.67 -26.68 -2.57
N VAL A 474 41.60 -26.29 -3.45
CA VAL A 474 43.02 -26.68 -3.38
C VAL A 474 43.95 -25.47 -3.20
N MET A 475 43.55 -24.27 -3.63
CA MET A 475 44.27 -23.00 -3.43
C MET A 475 43.31 -21.86 -3.08
N PRO A 476 42.79 -21.84 -1.84
CA PRO A 476 41.79 -20.85 -1.43
C PRO A 476 42.35 -19.42 -1.34
N ASP A 477 43.67 -19.26 -1.18
CA ASP A 477 44.36 -17.96 -1.20
C ASP A 477 44.08 -17.15 -2.47
N LEU A 478 44.06 -17.80 -3.63
CA LEU A 478 43.75 -17.16 -4.92
C LEU A 478 42.33 -16.55 -4.93
N ALA A 479 41.34 -17.30 -4.43
CA ALA A 479 39.95 -16.84 -4.39
C ALA A 479 39.76 -15.67 -3.41
N ILE A 480 40.45 -15.73 -2.27
CA ILE A 480 40.42 -14.67 -1.24
C ILE A 480 41.04 -13.38 -1.79
N GLU A 481 42.22 -13.46 -2.38
CA GLU A 481 42.94 -12.28 -2.91
C GLU A 481 42.11 -11.56 -3.99
N ILE A 482 41.59 -12.31 -4.99
CA ILE A 482 40.74 -11.75 -6.05
C ILE A 482 39.49 -11.09 -5.46
N SER A 483 38.83 -11.74 -4.51
CA SER A 483 37.61 -11.23 -3.92
C SER A 483 37.86 -9.95 -3.10
N GLN A 484 38.94 -9.91 -2.32
CA GLN A 484 39.33 -8.72 -1.55
C GLN A 484 39.64 -7.54 -2.47
N THR A 485 40.40 -7.75 -3.55
CA THR A 485 40.72 -6.69 -4.51
C THR A 485 39.47 -6.18 -5.22
N LEU A 486 38.56 -7.06 -5.64
CA LEU A 486 37.29 -6.66 -6.25
C LEU A 486 36.41 -5.86 -5.28
N ILE A 487 36.35 -6.26 -4.02
CA ILE A 487 35.60 -5.55 -2.98
C ILE A 487 36.19 -4.15 -2.75
N GLN A 488 37.52 -4.02 -2.69
CA GLN A 488 38.19 -2.73 -2.56
C GLN A 488 37.94 -1.82 -3.77
N GLN A 489 38.04 -2.36 -5.00
CA GLN A 489 37.72 -1.63 -6.23
C GLN A 489 36.24 -1.19 -6.26
N PHE A 490 35.34 -2.04 -5.79
CA PHE A 490 33.92 -1.73 -5.69
C PHE A 490 33.67 -0.57 -4.71
N ARG A 491 34.24 -0.64 -3.49
CA ARG A 491 34.15 0.44 -2.48
C ARG A 491 34.68 1.77 -2.99
N ALA A 492 35.86 1.77 -3.61
CA ALA A 492 36.44 2.97 -4.21
C ALA A 492 35.53 3.56 -5.31
N GLY A 493 34.86 2.70 -6.09
CA GLY A 493 33.93 3.09 -7.13
C GLY A 493 32.61 3.69 -6.65
N VAL A 494 32.14 3.26 -5.47
CA VAL A 494 30.94 3.79 -4.79
C VAL A 494 31.25 5.15 -4.16
N GLN A 495 32.37 5.26 -3.43
CA GLN A 495 32.74 6.49 -2.70
C GLN A 495 33.15 7.64 -3.64
N ASN A 496 33.83 7.34 -4.76
CA ASN A 496 34.23 8.36 -5.73
C ASN A 496 33.35 8.33 -7.00
N LYS A 497 32.25 9.12 -6.99
CA LYS A 497 31.33 9.22 -8.14
C LYS A 497 32.02 9.71 -9.43
N ALA A 498 33.06 10.54 -9.35
CA ALA A 498 33.66 11.22 -10.51
C ALA A 498 34.96 10.60 -11.09
N SER A 499 35.70 9.76 -10.36
CA SER A 499 37.08 9.39 -10.76
C SER A 499 37.21 8.06 -11.51
N MET A 500 36.34 7.07 -11.27
CA MET A 500 36.48 5.76 -11.90
C MET A 500 35.69 5.64 -13.21
N ARG A 501 36.40 5.31 -14.31
CA ARG A 501 35.80 5.10 -15.65
C ARG A 501 34.65 4.08 -15.58
N ILE A 502 33.53 4.38 -16.24
CA ILE A 502 32.31 3.54 -16.20
C ILE A 502 32.55 2.07 -16.59
N HIS A 503 33.48 1.85 -17.51
CA HIS A 503 33.88 0.52 -17.96
C HIS A 503 34.52 -0.33 -16.85
N MET A 504 35.30 0.29 -15.96
CA MET A 504 35.90 -0.38 -14.79
C MET A 504 34.86 -0.73 -13.74
N LYS A 505 33.90 0.18 -13.49
CA LYS A 505 32.73 -0.09 -12.64
C LYS A 505 31.96 -1.30 -13.16
N MET A 506 31.68 -1.33 -14.47
CA MET A 506 30.92 -2.42 -15.09
C MET A 506 31.65 -3.76 -15.02
N ARG A 507 32.97 -3.79 -15.30
CA ARG A 507 33.78 -5.01 -15.17
C ARG A 507 33.78 -5.54 -13.73
N CYS A 508 34.02 -4.66 -12.75
CA CYS A 508 34.04 -5.02 -11.33
C CYS A 508 32.70 -5.63 -10.88
N CYS A 509 31.58 -4.95 -11.14
CA CYS A 509 30.25 -5.46 -10.78
C CYS A 509 29.91 -6.79 -11.48
N ARG A 510 30.26 -6.93 -12.77
CA ARG A 510 30.03 -8.19 -13.50
C ARG A 510 30.90 -9.31 -12.97
N PHE A 511 32.17 -9.06 -12.66
CA PHE A 511 33.05 -10.10 -12.16
C PHE A 511 32.59 -10.59 -10.77
N ILE A 512 32.21 -9.67 -9.89
CA ILE A 512 31.57 -10.00 -8.60
C ILE A 512 30.31 -10.84 -8.84
N SER A 513 29.46 -10.46 -9.78
CA SER A 513 28.22 -11.18 -10.10
C SER A 513 28.49 -12.61 -10.59
N GLU A 514 29.51 -12.81 -11.43
CA GLU A 514 29.92 -14.14 -11.88
C GLU A 514 30.45 -15.01 -10.74
N LEU A 515 31.19 -14.45 -9.79
CA LEU A 515 31.69 -15.19 -8.62
C LEU A 515 30.55 -15.63 -7.69
N VAL A 516 29.56 -14.75 -7.44
CA VAL A 516 28.42 -15.07 -6.57
C VAL A 516 27.59 -16.24 -7.10
N ARG A 517 27.52 -16.41 -8.44
CA ARG A 517 26.79 -17.51 -9.09
C ARG A 517 27.36 -18.90 -8.81
N PHE A 518 28.59 -19.02 -8.31
CA PHE A 518 29.20 -20.30 -7.98
C PHE A 518 28.98 -20.65 -6.48
N PRO A 519 28.16 -21.67 -6.15
CA PRO A 519 27.72 -21.96 -4.77
C PRO A 519 28.80 -22.41 -3.78
N SER A 520 30.02 -22.67 -4.26
CA SER A 520 31.09 -23.28 -3.45
C SER A 520 32.16 -22.27 -3.03
N LEU A 521 32.07 -21.02 -3.46
CA LEU A 521 33.01 -19.99 -3.03
C LEU A 521 32.66 -19.60 -1.59
N SER A 522 33.54 -19.95 -0.66
CA SER A 522 33.44 -19.67 0.78
C SER A 522 33.30 -18.17 1.16
N ILE A 523 33.41 -17.28 0.17
CA ILE A 523 33.41 -15.81 0.29
C ILE A 523 32.00 -15.21 0.09
N GLN A 524 31.00 -16.02 -0.26
CA GLN A 524 29.63 -15.58 -0.62
C GLN A 524 28.96 -14.65 0.41
N ARG A 525 29.18 -14.79 1.72
CA ARG A 525 28.51 -13.94 2.72
C ARG A 525 28.89 -12.46 2.61
N ASP A 526 30.17 -12.17 2.40
CA ASP A 526 30.66 -10.79 2.35
C ASP A 526 30.36 -10.16 0.98
N THR A 527 30.39 -10.96 -0.08
CA THR A 527 30.09 -10.48 -1.44
C THR A 527 28.59 -10.23 -1.66
N CYS A 528 27.69 -11.06 -1.11
CA CYS A 528 26.23 -10.86 -1.20
C CYS A 528 25.76 -9.62 -0.42
N ARG A 529 26.30 -9.37 0.78
CA ARG A 529 26.00 -8.16 1.57
C ARG A 529 26.36 -6.87 0.80
N LEU A 530 27.50 -6.88 0.12
CA LEU A 530 27.94 -5.74 -0.71
C LEU A 530 27.12 -5.56 -1.98
N ALA A 531 26.71 -6.65 -2.65
CA ALA A 531 25.84 -6.57 -3.83
C ALA A 531 24.46 -5.96 -3.52
N THR A 532 23.96 -6.16 -2.30
CA THR A 532 22.70 -5.59 -1.84
C THR A 532 22.84 -4.11 -1.48
N SER A 533 23.92 -3.75 -0.79
CA SER A 533 24.29 -2.37 -0.50
C SER A 533 24.63 -1.56 -1.78
N ALA A 534 25.07 -2.22 -2.85
CA ALA A 534 25.28 -1.63 -4.16
C ALA A 534 23.98 -1.17 -4.83
N ALA A 535 22.92 -1.97 -4.68
CA ALA A 535 21.62 -1.71 -5.29
C ALA A 535 20.94 -0.47 -4.70
N SER A 536 21.19 -0.17 -3.42
CA SER A 536 20.64 1.01 -2.75
C SER A 536 21.43 2.29 -3.02
N SER A 537 22.74 2.21 -3.27
CA SER A 537 23.61 3.39 -3.36
C SER A 537 23.86 3.90 -4.79
N PHE A 538 23.73 3.06 -5.81
CA PHE A 538 23.82 3.46 -7.22
C PHE A 538 22.42 3.71 -7.80
N ALA A 539 21.93 4.93 -7.69
CA ALA A 539 20.84 5.41 -8.53
C ALA A 539 21.32 5.49 -10.00
N GLY A 540 21.21 4.38 -10.74
CA GLY A 540 21.56 4.33 -12.15
C GLY A 540 21.41 2.94 -12.75
N GLU A 541 20.84 2.87 -13.96
CA GLU A 541 20.55 1.67 -14.77
C GLU A 541 21.69 0.63 -14.84
N THR A 542 22.93 1.02 -14.58
CA THR A 542 24.16 0.21 -14.68
C THR A 542 24.29 -0.90 -13.63
N VAL A 543 23.79 -0.70 -12.40
CA VAL A 543 23.82 -1.75 -11.35
C VAL A 543 22.63 -2.70 -11.50
N ILE A 544 21.49 -2.18 -11.94
CA ILE A 544 20.30 -2.96 -12.26
C ILE A 544 20.60 -3.92 -13.40
N THR A 545 21.24 -3.48 -14.50
CA THR A 545 21.65 -4.38 -15.60
C THR A 545 22.71 -5.41 -15.20
N ALA A 546 23.56 -5.14 -14.20
CA ALA A 546 24.52 -6.12 -13.69
C ALA A 546 23.83 -7.17 -12.79
N LEU A 547 22.92 -6.75 -11.91
CA LEU A 547 22.15 -7.63 -11.02
C LEU A 547 21.02 -8.39 -11.74
N GLU A 548 20.46 -7.86 -12.82
CA GLU A 548 19.49 -8.54 -13.70
C GLU A 548 20.06 -9.83 -14.32
N THR A 549 21.38 -9.90 -14.46
CA THR A 549 22.03 -11.12 -14.94
C THR A 549 22.25 -12.16 -13.85
N ASN A 550 22.06 -11.83 -12.57
CA ASN A 550 22.33 -12.73 -11.45
C ASN A 550 21.03 -13.20 -10.76
N PRO A 551 20.50 -14.38 -11.10
CA PRO A 551 19.31 -14.92 -10.47
C PRO A 551 19.57 -15.45 -9.05
N VAL A 552 20.81 -15.40 -8.53
CA VAL A 552 21.17 -15.88 -7.18
C VAL A 552 21.23 -14.74 -6.17
N SER A 553 21.69 -13.53 -6.56
CA SER A 553 21.87 -12.41 -5.63
C SER A 553 20.59 -11.63 -5.28
N ARG A 554 19.46 -11.92 -5.93
CA ARG A 554 18.14 -11.33 -5.58
C ARG A 554 17.49 -11.98 -4.35
N PHE A 555 18.08 -13.04 -3.78
CA PHE A 555 17.34 -13.99 -2.93
C PHE A 555 18.04 -14.35 -1.61
N ASP A 556 19.11 -13.65 -1.23
CA ASP A 556 19.87 -13.87 0.02
C ASP A 556 19.87 -12.65 0.96
N THR A 557 18.89 -11.74 0.83
CA THR A 557 18.66 -10.61 1.76
C THR A 557 17.32 -10.62 2.41
#